data_AF-A0A7C5C0L1-F1
#
_entry.id   AF-A0A7C5C0L1-F1
#
_cell.length_a   1.000
_cell.length_b   1.000
_cell.length_c   1.000
_cell.angle_alpha   90.00
_cell.angle_beta   90.00
_cell.angle_gamma   90.00
#
_symmetry.space_group_name_H-M   'P 1'
#
loop_
_entity.id
_entity.type
_entity.pdbx_description
1 polymer ?
#
loop_
_entity_poly.entity_id
_entity_poly.type
_entity_poly.pdbx_seq_one_letter_code
_entity_poly.pdbx_strand_id
1 'polypeptide(L)'
;MEKGKLPGAFRRVVNGAVLFLIFGLSGAHGLGKSEGSGGKAKPLYREWKVFIPGMDFSAPTDTQRLTGWAVLRELRAQAESVPIHHRGSEELEAYRAYARNAARLEAGKALADKRAERDALLFKGYPPWKLRQQSSQMEASIRELEQGIQRASSTVPLVEENAEIKIIVADKQGQEYPPPPAPGKEYQYCLDHSVDALLTTAMDFYYNHYRLTVGVYSAILDTYVWREELLFSPEDRDAALGTLGKGLLGILSGKGYAQLSLHANPPTALLSVDGKSVGRGSVDSLVLNPASHTVEIQAEGYVPFSTTVDLQAQEQTELTCALSPLATEALQIESTEAQTIVHGGVVYRGRTPLQLSLPVDSLTYLEGSTEDGKTTSVVVAGPSKPDMRVLLKPRSAGADPQPVETERGKFYSAYGRFWIALPVAFFMGGLATTYINAVNYQGNWTLTDSAYRTYYLSIGLYALTSTFLAESLYRLVRYVVVSNDRSPAEIQPVETAPPDGPVTLPKKDGN
;
A
#
# COMPACT_ATOMS: atom_id res chain seq x y z
N MET A 1 75.76 -14.56 -2.52
CA MET A 1 75.22 -15.61 -1.63
C MET A 1 73.77 -15.81 -2.03
N GLU A 2 73.43 -17.02 -2.47
CA GLU A 2 72.23 -17.31 -3.27
C GLU A 2 70.91 -17.23 -2.50
N LYS A 3 69.87 -16.88 -3.26
CA LYS A 3 68.49 -16.59 -2.87
C LYS A 3 67.80 -17.79 -2.21
N GLY A 4 67.37 -17.62 -0.96
CA GLY A 4 66.45 -18.54 -0.28
C GLY A 4 64.99 -18.27 -0.66
N LYS A 5 64.44 -19.09 -1.56
CA LYS A 5 62.99 -19.24 -1.76
C LYS A 5 62.40 -20.02 -0.58
N LEU A 6 61.26 -19.58 -0.05
CA LEU A 6 60.41 -20.39 0.83
C LEU A 6 59.29 -21.09 0.01
N PRO A 7 58.87 -22.31 0.40
CA PRO A 7 58.10 -23.23 -0.43
C PRO A 7 56.59 -22.94 -0.47
N GLY A 8 55.97 -23.40 -1.57
CA GLY A 8 54.59 -23.16 -1.93
C GLY A 8 53.57 -23.96 -1.13
N ALA A 9 52.69 -23.24 -0.45
CA ALA A 9 51.37 -23.70 -0.06
C ALA A 9 50.44 -22.47 0.06
N PHE A 10 50.25 -21.74 -1.06
CA PHE A 10 49.36 -20.57 -1.12
C PHE A 10 48.53 -20.63 -2.40
N ARG A 11 47.71 -21.69 -2.51
CA ARG A 11 46.68 -21.75 -3.54
C ARG A 11 45.47 -22.54 -3.03
N ARG A 12 44.34 -21.80 -2.96
CA ARG A 12 42.93 -22.21 -2.77
C ARG A 12 42.35 -21.95 -1.39
N VAL A 13 41.04 -21.65 -1.40
CA VAL A 13 40.14 -21.23 -0.30
C VAL A 13 40.21 -19.71 -0.14
N VAL A 14 39.25 -18.85 -0.57
CA VAL A 14 37.79 -18.95 -0.66
C VAL A 14 37.26 -18.01 -1.76
N ASN A 15 36.37 -18.53 -2.62
CA ASN A 15 35.36 -17.76 -3.34
C ASN A 15 34.30 -17.28 -2.35
N GLY A 16 33.99 -15.99 -2.30
CA GLY A 16 32.89 -15.46 -1.51
C GLY A 16 32.67 -13.97 -1.80
N ALA A 17 31.62 -13.69 -2.56
CA ALA A 17 31.24 -12.40 -3.11
C ALA A 17 31.21 -11.23 -2.11
N VAL A 18 31.75 -10.08 -2.51
CA VAL A 18 31.32 -8.77 -2.01
C VAL A 18 31.19 -7.81 -3.20
N LEU A 19 29.95 -7.33 -3.36
CA LEU A 19 29.43 -6.34 -4.29
C LEU A 19 30.19 -5.01 -4.15
N PHE A 20 30.64 -4.40 -5.25
CA PHE A 20 31.05 -2.99 -5.29
C PHE A 20 30.28 -2.23 -6.37
N LEU A 21 29.63 -1.15 -5.91
CA LEU A 21 28.91 -0.13 -6.67
C LEU A 21 29.81 0.50 -7.75
N ILE A 22 29.32 0.52 -9.00
CA ILE A 22 29.90 1.29 -10.10
C ILE A 22 29.03 2.54 -10.32
N PHE A 23 29.67 3.71 -10.20
CA PHE A 23 29.12 5.03 -10.54
C PHE A 23 28.76 5.09 -12.03
N GLY A 24 27.52 5.44 -12.34
CA GLY A 24 27.05 5.75 -13.70
C GLY A 24 27.34 7.20 -14.06
N LEU A 25 28.32 7.41 -14.95
CA LEU A 25 28.53 8.64 -15.71
C LEU A 25 28.36 8.33 -17.20
N SER A 26 27.24 8.77 -17.76
CA SER A 26 27.00 8.93 -19.21
C SER A 26 25.77 9.82 -19.33
N GLY A 27 25.81 11.03 -19.85
CA GLY A 27 26.55 11.47 -21.03
C GLY A 27 25.52 11.81 -22.09
N ALA A 28 25.06 13.06 -22.09
CA ALA A 28 24.13 13.62 -23.05
C ALA A 28 24.70 13.52 -24.47
N HIS A 29 24.01 12.81 -25.38
CA HIS A 29 24.09 12.98 -26.83
C HIS A 29 22.73 12.57 -27.42
N GLY A 30 21.92 13.58 -27.75
CA GLY A 30 20.71 13.38 -28.57
C GLY A 30 21.10 13.37 -30.03
N LEU A 31 21.01 12.20 -30.68
CA LEU A 31 21.04 12.05 -32.13
C LEU A 31 20.11 10.90 -32.53
N GLY A 32 19.21 11.19 -33.48
CA GLY A 32 18.58 10.22 -34.37
C GLY A 32 17.53 9.30 -33.76
N LYS A 33 16.25 9.68 -33.83
CA LYS A 33 15.17 8.66 -33.84
C LYS A 33 15.08 8.10 -35.25
N SER A 34 15.53 6.85 -35.42
CA SER A 34 15.23 6.02 -36.58
C SER A 34 13.75 5.64 -36.59
N GLU A 35 13.13 5.68 -37.77
CA GLU A 35 11.86 5.02 -38.05
C GLU A 35 11.97 3.50 -37.84
N GLY A 36 10.83 2.87 -37.49
CA GLY A 36 10.62 1.43 -37.67
C GLY A 36 10.81 0.55 -36.44
N SER A 37 9.88 0.60 -35.48
CA SER A 37 9.53 -0.60 -34.72
C SER A 37 8.01 -0.69 -34.60
N GLY A 38 7.48 -1.89 -34.80
CA GLY A 38 6.06 -2.24 -34.57
C GLY A 38 5.69 -2.17 -33.09
N GLY A 39 5.92 -1.04 -32.45
CA GLY A 39 5.30 -0.69 -31.18
C GLY A 39 3.85 -0.36 -31.45
N LYS A 40 2.92 -1.12 -30.86
CA LYS A 40 1.50 -0.76 -30.82
C LYS A 40 1.41 0.73 -30.46
N ALA A 41 0.79 1.54 -31.31
CA ALA A 41 0.69 2.98 -31.11
C ALA A 41 0.17 3.26 -29.70
N LYS A 42 0.89 4.10 -28.93
CA LYS A 42 0.49 4.41 -27.56
C LYS A 42 -0.83 5.19 -27.62
N PRO A 43 -1.89 4.75 -26.92
CA PRO A 43 -3.17 5.44 -26.95
C PRO A 43 -3.06 6.83 -26.33
N LEU A 44 -3.68 7.81 -27.00
CA LEU A 44 -3.78 9.20 -26.57
C LEU A 44 -4.96 9.38 -25.60
N TYR A 45 -4.90 10.44 -24.78
CA TYR A 45 -5.96 10.84 -23.83
C TYR A 45 -6.36 9.75 -22.82
N ARG A 46 -5.37 9.21 -22.11
CA ARG A 46 -5.60 8.20 -21.04
C ARG A 46 -6.31 8.74 -19.80
N GLU A 47 -6.32 10.06 -19.64
CA GLU A 47 -6.92 10.73 -18.50
C GLU A 47 -8.15 11.51 -18.97
N TRP A 48 -9.12 11.69 -18.08
CA TRP A 48 -10.24 12.61 -18.23
C TRP A 48 -10.30 13.52 -17.01
N LYS A 49 -9.90 14.78 -17.21
CA LYS A 49 -9.77 15.77 -16.15
C LYS A 49 -11.09 16.52 -15.98
N VAL A 50 -11.72 16.36 -14.82
CA VAL A 50 -12.96 17.03 -14.46
C VAL A 50 -12.64 18.12 -13.44
N PHE A 51 -12.96 19.36 -13.78
CA PHE A 51 -12.79 20.50 -12.88
C PHE A 51 -14.07 20.79 -12.11
N ILE A 52 -13.96 21.02 -10.80
CA ILE A 52 -15.08 21.43 -9.94
C ILE A 52 -14.75 22.83 -9.39
N PRO A 53 -15.32 23.90 -9.96
CA PRO A 53 -15.18 25.25 -9.42
C PRO A 53 -16.02 25.41 -8.14
N GLY A 54 -15.89 26.58 -7.51
CA GLY A 54 -16.78 26.98 -6.43
C GLY A 54 -18.23 27.07 -6.88
N MET A 55 -19.14 26.88 -5.94
CA MET A 55 -20.58 26.96 -6.19
C MET A 55 -20.99 28.42 -6.43
N ASP A 56 -21.78 28.65 -7.47
CA ASP A 56 -22.43 29.94 -7.69
C ASP A 56 -23.58 30.12 -6.69
N PHE A 57 -23.68 31.31 -6.10
CA PHE A 57 -24.65 31.62 -5.06
C PHE A 57 -25.42 32.91 -5.40
N SER A 58 -26.73 32.85 -5.58
CA SER A 58 -27.56 34.06 -5.68
C SER A 58 -28.00 34.55 -4.28
N ALA A 59 -27.31 35.57 -3.76
CA ALA A 59 -27.62 36.30 -2.52
C ALA A 59 -27.98 35.47 -1.25
N PRO A 60 -27.15 34.52 -0.79
CA PRO A 60 -27.44 33.70 0.40
C PRO A 60 -27.07 34.36 1.74
N THR A 61 -27.68 33.89 2.82
CA THR A 61 -27.17 34.06 4.20
C THR A 61 -25.92 33.20 4.42
N ASP A 62 -25.11 33.52 5.43
CA ASP A 62 -23.90 32.72 5.75
C ASP A 62 -24.22 31.24 6.05
N THR A 63 -25.38 30.97 6.65
CA THR A 63 -25.87 29.61 6.90
C THR A 63 -26.17 28.84 5.62
N GLN A 64 -26.80 29.48 4.63
CA GLN A 64 -27.11 28.87 3.35
C GLN A 64 -25.84 28.58 2.54
N ARG A 65 -24.81 29.44 2.64
CA ARG A 65 -23.49 29.17 2.04
C ARG A 65 -22.85 27.91 2.61
N LEU A 66 -22.91 27.72 3.93
CA LEU A 66 -22.38 26.51 4.57
C LEU A 66 -23.10 25.25 4.07
N THR A 67 -24.41 25.31 3.88
CA THR A 67 -25.18 24.20 3.28
C THR A 67 -24.73 23.92 1.84
N GLY A 68 -24.55 24.95 1.01
CA GLY A 68 -24.05 24.78 -0.36
C GLY A 68 -22.65 24.15 -0.42
N TRP A 69 -21.73 24.57 0.47
CA TRP A 69 -20.41 23.94 0.57
C TRP A 69 -20.48 22.47 1.01
N ALA A 70 -21.40 22.12 1.91
CA ALA A 70 -21.63 20.74 2.30
C ALA A 70 -22.14 19.91 1.12
N VAL A 71 -23.06 20.46 0.31
CA VAL A 71 -23.55 19.83 -0.94
C VAL A 71 -22.41 19.64 -1.93
N LEU A 72 -21.61 20.67 -2.20
CA LEU A 72 -20.49 20.58 -3.14
C LEU A 72 -19.48 19.51 -2.74
N ARG A 73 -19.18 19.39 -1.44
CA ARG A 73 -18.29 18.36 -0.91
C ARG A 73 -18.85 16.95 -1.14
N GLU A 74 -20.16 16.76 -0.99
CA GLU A 74 -20.82 15.49 -1.27
C GLU A 74 -20.75 15.12 -2.76
N LEU A 75 -21.04 16.08 -3.65
CA LEU A 75 -20.94 15.88 -5.10
C LEU A 75 -19.50 15.55 -5.53
N ARG A 76 -18.52 16.22 -4.93
CA ARG A 76 -17.11 15.90 -5.12
C ARG A 76 -16.79 14.48 -4.68
N ALA A 77 -17.22 14.07 -3.48
CA ALA A 77 -16.94 12.73 -2.97
C ALA A 77 -17.55 11.64 -3.88
N GLN A 78 -18.74 11.89 -4.43
CA GLN A 78 -19.37 11.02 -5.43
C GLN A 78 -18.57 11.00 -6.74
N ALA A 79 -18.13 12.16 -7.25
CA ALA A 79 -17.30 12.23 -8.45
C ALA A 79 -15.95 11.50 -8.28
N GLU A 80 -15.31 11.63 -7.11
CA GLU A 80 -14.06 10.93 -6.76
C GLU A 80 -14.24 9.41 -6.59
N SER A 81 -15.46 8.92 -6.43
CA SER A 81 -15.74 7.48 -6.38
C SER A 81 -15.62 6.80 -7.75
N VAL A 82 -15.58 7.57 -8.83
CA VAL A 82 -15.50 7.09 -10.22
C VAL A 82 -14.04 7.01 -10.67
N PRO A 83 -13.47 5.81 -10.82
CA PRO A 83 -12.07 5.68 -11.24
C PRO A 83 -11.89 5.84 -12.75
N ILE A 84 -12.89 5.41 -13.54
CA ILE A 84 -12.80 5.28 -14.99
C ILE A 84 -14.04 5.89 -15.64
N HIS A 85 -13.81 6.76 -16.62
CA HIS A 85 -14.80 7.27 -17.55
C HIS A 85 -14.74 6.47 -18.85
N HIS A 86 -15.89 5.92 -19.25
CA HIS A 86 -16.05 5.24 -20.52
C HIS A 86 -16.58 6.20 -21.58
N ARG A 87 -15.77 6.50 -22.58
CA ARG A 87 -16.14 7.46 -23.62
C ARG A 87 -17.22 6.88 -24.53
N GLY A 88 -18.27 7.67 -24.77
CA GLY A 88 -19.29 7.34 -25.76
C GLY A 88 -18.74 7.36 -27.18
N SER A 89 -19.50 6.84 -28.15
CA SER A 89 -19.12 6.85 -29.57
C SER A 89 -18.88 8.26 -30.10
N GLU A 90 -19.78 9.20 -29.78
CA GLU A 90 -19.69 10.60 -30.19
C GLU A 90 -18.43 11.28 -29.62
N GLU A 91 -18.16 11.07 -28.33
CA GLU A 91 -16.99 11.61 -27.66
C GLU A 91 -15.68 11.03 -28.24
N LEU A 92 -15.63 9.72 -28.51
CA LEU A 92 -14.49 9.08 -29.15
C LEU A 92 -14.20 9.65 -30.54
N GLU A 93 -15.24 9.89 -31.34
CA GLU A 93 -15.10 10.51 -32.65
C GLU A 93 -14.59 11.95 -32.54
N ALA A 94 -15.08 12.71 -31.56
CA ALA A 94 -14.63 14.07 -31.30
C ALA A 94 -13.14 14.12 -30.90
N TYR A 95 -12.67 13.25 -29.99
CA TYR A 95 -11.24 13.16 -29.67
C TYR A 95 -10.39 12.71 -30.86
N ARG A 96 -10.86 11.76 -31.67
CA ARG A 96 -10.16 11.35 -32.89
C ARG A 96 -10.04 12.50 -33.89
N ALA A 97 -11.11 13.29 -34.05
CA ALA A 97 -11.09 14.48 -34.88
C ALA A 97 -10.11 15.55 -34.35
N TYR A 98 -10.14 15.80 -33.04
CA TYR A 98 -9.23 16.74 -32.38
C TYR A 98 -7.76 16.34 -32.55
N ALA A 99 -7.42 15.08 -32.30
CA ALA A 99 -6.06 14.56 -32.50
C ALA A 99 -5.59 14.65 -33.96
N ARG A 100 -6.46 14.34 -34.93
CA ARG A 100 -6.15 14.52 -36.37
C ARG A 100 -5.86 15.98 -36.70
N ASN A 101 -6.68 16.90 -36.19
CA ASN A 101 -6.49 18.33 -36.41
C ASN A 101 -5.20 18.85 -35.77
N ALA A 102 -4.89 18.41 -34.55
CA ALA A 102 -3.64 18.75 -33.86
C ALA A 102 -2.41 18.26 -34.64
N ALA A 103 -2.41 16.99 -35.07
CA ALA A 103 -1.34 16.42 -35.89
C ALA A 103 -1.17 17.16 -37.22
N ARG A 104 -2.29 17.53 -37.87
CA ARG A 104 -2.26 18.32 -39.11
C ARG A 104 -1.67 19.71 -38.88
N LEU A 105 -2.01 20.35 -37.77
CA LEU A 105 -1.50 21.67 -37.42
C LEU A 105 0.01 21.62 -37.12
N GLU A 106 0.48 20.62 -36.39
CA GLU A 106 1.89 20.42 -36.09
C GLU A 106 2.71 20.15 -37.37
N ALA A 107 2.24 19.24 -38.22
CA ALA A 107 2.85 18.97 -39.52
C ALA A 107 2.84 20.20 -40.45
N GLY A 108 1.75 20.97 -40.41
CA GLY A 108 1.62 22.24 -41.14
C GLY A 108 2.60 23.31 -40.66
N LYS A 109 2.81 23.43 -39.34
CA LYS A 109 3.82 24.33 -38.75
C LYS A 109 5.23 23.93 -39.17
N ALA A 110 5.57 22.64 -39.05
CA ALA A 110 6.87 22.13 -39.48
C ALA A 110 7.15 22.41 -40.96
N LEU A 111 6.13 22.25 -41.83
CA LEU A 111 6.23 22.60 -43.25
C LEU A 111 6.43 24.11 -43.45
N ALA A 112 5.67 24.95 -42.75
CA ALA A 112 5.80 26.41 -42.83
C ALA A 112 7.19 26.87 -42.37
N ASP A 113 7.71 26.34 -41.27
CA ASP A 113 9.04 26.64 -40.75
C ASP A 113 10.13 26.25 -41.75
N LYS A 114 10.02 25.07 -42.38
CA LYS A 114 10.96 24.65 -43.44
C LYS A 114 10.89 25.50 -44.70
N ARG A 115 9.70 25.97 -45.09
CA ARG A 115 9.56 26.93 -46.19
C ARG A 115 10.18 28.28 -45.85
N ALA A 116 10.02 28.76 -44.62
CA ALA A 116 10.66 29.98 -44.15
C ALA A 116 12.20 29.86 -44.12
N GLU A 117 12.74 28.72 -43.66
CA GLU A 117 14.19 28.43 -43.72
C GLU A 117 14.73 28.46 -45.15
N ARG A 118 13.97 27.90 -46.11
CA ARG A 118 14.32 27.93 -47.54
C ARG A 118 14.35 29.35 -48.06
N ASP A 119 13.33 30.14 -47.79
CA ASP A 119 13.24 31.52 -48.28
C ASP A 119 14.33 32.41 -47.65
N ALA A 120 14.73 32.13 -46.40
CA ALA A 120 15.85 32.78 -45.74
C ALA A 120 17.21 32.54 -46.44
N LEU A 121 17.38 31.44 -47.20
CA LEU A 121 18.63 31.18 -47.94
C LEU A 121 18.90 32.25 -49.01
N LEU A 122 17.85 32.87 -49.57
CA LEU A 122 17.97 33.91 -50.59
C LEU A 122 18.70 35.16 -50.07
N PHE A 123 18.65 35.40 -48.76
CA PHE A 123 19.25 36.57 -48.12
C PHE A 123 20.67 36.32 -47.58
N LYS A 124 21.22 35.10 -47.72
CA LYS A 124 22.54 34.75 -47.17
C LYS A 124 23.73 35.08 -48.09
N GLY A 125 23.49 35.59 -49.30
CA GLY A 125 24.54 36.01 -50.23
C GLY A 125 25.42 34.89 -50.79
N TYR A 126 24.89 33.65 -50.86
CA TYR A 126 25.65 32.51 -51.39
C TYR A 126 25.90 32.58 -52.90
N PRO A 127 27.01 31.99 -53.39
CA PRO A 127 27.21 31.82 -54.84
C PRO A 127 26.15 30.88 -55.45
N PRO A 128 25.77 31.07 -56.73
CA PRO A 128 24.60 30.39 -57.34
C PRO A 128 24.60 28.85 -57.31
N TRP A 129 25.77 28.22 -57.27
CA TRP A 129 25.87 26.76 -57.22
C TRP A 129 25.53 26.21 -55.83
N LYS A 130 25.97 26.89 -54.76
CA LYS A 130 25.76 26.48 -53.36
C LYS A 130 24.31 26.72 -52.93
N LEU A 131 23.72 27.82 -53.41
CA LEU A 131 22.30 28.11 -53.21
C LEU A 131 21.44 26.99 -53.83
N ARG A 132 21.69 26.61 -55.09
CA ARG A 132 20.97 25.50 -55.75
C ARG A 132 21.07 24.18 -55.00
N GLN A 133 22.27 23.84 -54.49
CA GLN A 133 22.48 22.64 -53.71
C GLN A 133 21.64 22.64 -52.41
N GLN A 134 21.68 23.74 -51.64
CA GLN A 134 20.94 23.85 -50.37
C GLN A 134 19.42 23.94 -50.58
N SER A 135 18.96 24.67 -51.60
CA SER A 135 17.54 24.73 -51.95
C SER A 135 17.00 23.36 -52.36
N SER A 136 17.75 22.58 -53.15
CA SER A 136 17.36 21.22 -53.54
C SER A 136 17.25 20.26 -52.35
N GLN A 137 18.18 20.35 -51.39
CA GLN A 137 18.11 19.59 -50.13
C GLN A 137 16.86 19.95 -49.32
N MET A 138 16.53 21.24 -49.20
CA MET A 138 15.33 21.69 -48.50
C MET A 138 14.04 21.31 -49.25
N GLU A 139 14.03 21.33 -50.58
CA GLU A 139 12.89 20.85 -51.39
C GLU A 139 12.61 19.35 -51.22
N ALA A 140 13.65 18.54 -50.98
CA ALA A 140 13.47 17.13 -50.64
C ALA A 140 12.76 16.99 -49.27
N SER A 141 13.22 17.72 -48.25
CA SER A 141 12.59 17.73 -46.92
C SER A 141 11.17 18.32 -46.93
N ILE A 142 10.91 19.34 -47.74
CA ILE A 142 9.57 19.92 -47.92
C ILE A 142 8.60 18.87 -48.50
N ARG A 143 9.02 18.13 -49.54
CA ARG A 143 8.20 17.06 -50.13
C ARG A 143 7.90 15.94 -49.12
N GLU A 144 8.87 15.60 -48.28
CA GLU A 144 8.68 14.63 -47.21
C GLU A 144 7.66 15.12 -46.17
N LEU A 145 7.75 16.39 -45.75
CA LEU A 145 6.79 17.01 -44.83
C LEU A 145 5.38 17.14 -45.44
N GLU A 146 5.26 17.45 -46.72
CA GLU A 146 3.98 17.47 -47.45
C GLU A 146 3.33 16.08 -47.47
N GLN A 147 4.11 15.03 -47.73
CA GLN A 147 3.64 13.65 -47.59
C GLN A 147 3.27 13.33 -46.13
N GLY A 148 4.02 13.85 -45.16
CA GLY A 148 3.72 13.74 -43.74
C GLY A 148 2.35 14.31 -43.36
N ILE A 149 1.94 15.45 -43.91
CA ILE A 149 0.60 16.03 -43.70
C ILE A 149 -0.50 15.12 -44.26
N GLN A 150 -0.29 14.55 -45.45
CA GLN A 150 -1.23 13.61 -46.05
C GLN A 150 -1.39 12.36 -45.18
N ARG A 151 -0.27 11.79 -44.71
CA ARG A 151 -0.26 10.65 -43.78
C ARG A 151 -0.96 10.98 -42.46
N ALA A 152 -0.73 12.17 -41.90
CA ALA A 152 -1.37 12.63 -40.67
C ALA A 152 -2.89 12.78 -40.84
N SER A 153 -3.35 13.16 -42.05
CA SER A 153 -4.77 13.31 -42.37
C SER A 153 -5.48 11.97 -42.58
N SER A 154 -4.77 10.95 -43.07
CA SER A 154 -5.31 9.61 -43.31
C SER A 154 -5.24 8.67 -42.10
N THR A 155 -4.40 8.97 -41.11
CA THR A 155 -4.21 8.11 -39.94
C THR A 155 -5.32 8.34 -38.92
N VAL A 156 -5.97 7.26 -38.45
CA VAL A 156 -6.89 7.33 -37.31
C VAL A 156 -6.09 7.19 -36.02
N PRO A 157 -5.99 8.24 -35.19
CA PRO A 157 -5.27 8.15 -33.93
C PRO A 157 -5.99 7.18 -32.99
N LEU A 158 -5.21 6.32 -32.32
CA LEU A 158 -5.74 5.45 -31.28
C LEU A 158 -6.03 6.31 -30.04
N VAL A 159 -7.32 6.47 -29.72
CA VAL A 159 -7.80 7.12 -28.50
C VAL A 159 -8.28 6.03 -27.55
N GLU A 160 -7.91 6.14 -26.28
CA GLU A 160 -8.34 5.20 -25.24
C GLU A 160 -9.86 5.31 -25.01
N GLU A 161 -10.56 4.18 -24.96
CA GLU A 161 -12.01 4.15 -24.65
C GLU A 161 -12.29 4.36 -23.16
N ASN A 162 -11.43 3.79 -22.31
CA ASN A 162 -11.51 3.92 -20.86
C ASN A 162 -10.46 4.91 -20.36
N ALA A 163 -10.89 6.08 -19.88
CA ALA A 163 -9.97 7.06 -19.29
C ALA A 163 -10.04 7.09 -17.77
N GLU A 164 -8.90 7.25 -17.13
CA GLU A 164 -8.81 7.49 -15.69
C GLU A 164 -9.34 8.89 -15.37
N ILE A 165 -10.30 8.97 -14.44
CA ILE A 165 -10.85 10.26 -14.02
C ILE A 165 -9.90 10.93 -13.05
N LYS A 166 -9.65 12.22 -13.27
CA LYS A 166 -8.93 13.09 -12.33
C LYS A 166 -9.78 14.28 -11.96
N ILE A 167 -10.22 14.32 -10.71
CA ILE A 167 -10.96 15.44 -10.15
C ILE A 167 -9.98 16.54 -9.75
N ILE A 168 -10.21 17.76 -10.24
CA ILE A 168 -9.40 18.94 -9.97
C ILE A 168 -10.30 20.00 -9.34
N VAL A 169 -9.89 20.54 -8.18
CA VAL A 169 -10.65 21.56 -7.44
C VAL A 169 -9.88 22.88 -7.27
N ALA A 170 -8.58 22.87 -7.56
CA ALA A 170 -7.71 24.03 -7.41
C ALA A 170 -7.24 24.52 -8.78
N ASP A 171 -7.15 25.83 -8.94
CA ASP A 171 -6.63 26.44 -10.16
C ASP A 171 -5.08 26.33 -10.25
N LYS A 172 -4.51 26.87 -11.33
CA LYS A 172 -3.04 26.90 -11.54
C LYS A 172 -2.29 27.76 -10.51
N GLN A 173 -2.99 28.60 -9.75
CA GLN A 173 -2.44 29.51 -8.74
C GLN A 173 -2.57 28.92 -7.32
N GLY A 174 -3.22 27.76 -7.19
CA GLY A 174 -3.45 27.07 -5.92
C GLY A 174 -4.68 27.56 -5.16
N GLN A 175 -5.54 28.38 -5.78
CA GLN A 175 -6.83 28.75 -5.20
C GLN A 175 -7.77 27.55 -5.30
N GLU A 176 -8.18 27.01 -4.15
CA GLU A 176 -9.24 25.99 -4.08
C GLU A 176 -10.60 26.61 -4.37
N TYR A 177 -11.39 25.93 -5.20
CA TYR A 177 -12.74 26.31 -5.62
C TYR A 177 -12.82 27.75 -6.13
N PRO A 178 -12.09 28.09 -7.23
CA PRO A 178 -12.18 29.40 -7.85
C PRO A 178 -13.62 29.68 -8.33
N PRO A 179 -13.98 30.95 -8.56
CA PRO A 179 -15.33 31.28 -9.01
C PRO A 179 -15.69 30.54 -10.31
N PRO A 180 -16.97 30.15 -10.47
CA PRO A 180 -17.45 29.47 -11.67
C PRO A 180 -17.37 30.40 -12.89
N PRO A 181 -17.30 29.85 -14.12
CA PRO A 181 -17.31 30.66 -15.32
C PRO A 181 -18.62 31.43 -15.48
N ALA A 182 -18.53 32.61 -16.10
CA ALA A 182 -19.72 33.31 -16.58
C ALA A 182 -20.46 32.46 -17.63
N PRO A 183 -21.80 32.55 -17.72
CA PRO A 183 -22.57 31.80 -18.72
C PRO A 183 -22.06 32.03 -20.14
N GLY A 184 -21.81 30.95 -20.89
CA GLY A 184 -21.27 31.00 -22.25
C GLY A 184 -19.73 31.13 -22.34
N LYS A 185 -19.02 31.04 -21.20
CA LYS A 185 -17.55 31.06 -21.12
C LYS A 185 -16.94 29.73 -20.67
N GLU A 186 -17.74 28.67 -20.63
CA GLU A 186 -17.36 27.35 -20.13
C GLU A 186 -16.23 26.72 -20.95
N TYR A 187 -16.30 26.79 -22.29
CA TYR A 187 -15.23 26.29 -23.17
C TYR A 187 -13.88 26.99 -22.89
N GLN A 188 -13.89 28.32 -22.81
CA GLN A 188 -12.69 29.12 -22.54
C GLN A 188 -12.11 28.76 -21.16
N TYR A 189 -12.97 28.60 -20.17
CA TYR A 189 -12.58 28.19 -18.83
C TYR A 189 -11.88 26.82 -18.81
N CYS A 190 -12.40 25.85 -19.59
CA CYS A 190 -11.79 24.53 -19.70
C CYS A 190 -10.39 24.60 -20.35
N LEU A 191 -10.22 25.43 -21.38
CA LEU A 191 -8.90 25.66 -22.01
C LEU A 191 -7.89 26.28 -21.04
N ASP A 192 -8.31 27.32 -20.32
CA ASP A 192 -7.46 28.06 -19.39
C ASP A 192 -6.96 27.15 -18.25
N HIS A 193 -7.80 26.24 -17.78
CA HIS A 193 -7.47 25.26 -16.74
C HIS A 193 -6.88 23.95 -17.30
N SER A 194 -6.92 23.76 -18.62
CA SER A 194 -6.41 22.57 -19.31
C SER A 194 -7.10 21.28 -18.84
N VAL A 195 -8.43 21.31 -18.82
CA VAL A 195 -9.33 20.24 -18.36
C VAL A 195 -10.29 19.81 -19.46
N ASP A 196 -10.80 18.58 -19.36
CA ASP A 196 -11.63 17.95 -20.38
C ASP A 196 -13.13 18.14 -20.12
N ALA A 197 -13.51 18.30 -18.84
CA ALA A 197 -14.89 18.55 -18.43
C ALA A 197 -14.97 19.49 -17.22
N LEU A 198 -16.14 20.09 -17.04
CA LEU A 198 -16.44 21.02 -15.95
C LEU A 198 -17.74 20.62 -15.25
N LEU A 199 -17.70 20.41 -13.94
CA LEU A 199 -18.88 20.18 -13.11
C LEU A 199 -19.36 21.50 -12.52
N THR A 200 -20.31 22.16 -13.18
CA THR A 200 -20.86 23.44 -12.69
C THR A 200 -21.94 23.20 -11.65
N THR A 201 -21.90 23.96 -10.56
CA THR A 201 -22.93 23.95 -9.52
C THR A 201 -23.40 25.37 -9.22
N ALA A 202 -24.72 25.55 -9.12
CA ALA A 202 -25.32 26.81 -8.70
C ALA A 202 -26.43 26.51 -7.69
N MET A 203 -26.52 27.32 -6.63
CA MET A 203 -27.53 27.17 -5.60
C MET A 203 -28.21 28.50 -5.30
N ASP A 204 -29.54 28.46 -5.37
CA ASP A 204 -30.43 29.57 -5.04
C ASP A 204 -31.40 29.15 -3.93
N PHE A 205 -31.98 30.13 -3.25
CA PHE A 205 -32.97 29.89 -2.20
C PHE A 205 -34.31 30.53 -2.55
N TYR A 206 -35.37 29.73 -2.59
CA TYR A 206 -36.70 30.15 -3.00
C TYR A 206 -37.76 29.55 -2.06
N TYR A 207 -38.50 30.41 -1.34
CA TYR A 207 -39.63 30.01 -0.47
C TYR A 207 -39.34 28.76 0.40
N ASN A 208 -38.27 28.83 1.20
CA ASN A 208 -37.83 27.75 2.10
C ASN A 208 -37.32 26.47 1.42
N HIS A 209 -37.05 26.52 0.12
CA HIS A 209 -36.45 25.43 -0.64
C HIS A 209 -35.12 25.87 -1.26
N TYR A 210 -34.19 24.93 -1.36
CA TYR A 210 -32.97 25.08 -2.15
C TYR A 210 -33.24 24.68 -3.58
N ARG A 211 -32.91 25.56 -4.53
CA ARG A 211 -32.81 25.22 -5.94
C ARG A 211 -31.35 24.97 -6.26
N LEU A 212 -30.99 23.71 -6.51
CA LEU A 212 -29.66 23.30 -6.90
C LEU A 212 -29.65 22.97 -8.40
N THR A 213 -28.80 23.65 -9.16
CA THR A 213 -28.49 23.30 -10.54
C THR A 213 -27.12 22.66 -10.59
N VAL A 214 -27.02 21.47 -11.16
CA VAL A 214 -25.75 20.79 -11.41
C VAL A 214 -25.67 20.46 -12.89
N GLY A 215 -24.50 20.65 -13.49
CA GLY A 215 -24.28 20.27 -14.87
C GLY A 215 -22.86 19.82 -15.12
N VAL A 216 -22.72 18.85 -16.02
CA VAL A 216 -21.42 18.40 -16.55
C VAL A 216 -21.31 18.92 -17.97
N TYR A 217 -20.33 19.79 -18.18
CA TYR A 217 -19.99 20.35 -19.46
C TYR A 217 -18.76 19.66 -20.03
N SER A 218 -18.84 19.21 -21.28
CA SER A 218 -17.75 18.54 -21.98
C SER A 218 -17.04 19.51 -22.92
N ALA A 219 -15.74 19.73 -22.71
CA ALA A 219 -14.97 20.67 -23.52
C ALA A 219 -14.78 20.18 -24.96
N ILE A 220 -14.69 18.86 -25.17
CA ILE A 220 -14.50 18.27 -26.50
C ILE A 220 -15.77 18.33 -27.35
N LEU A 221 -16.95 18.27 -26.72
CA LEU A 221 -18.25 18.37 -27.38
C LEU A 221 -18.82 19.82 -27.37
N ASP A 222 -18.20 20.72 -26.62
CA ASP A 222 -18.64 22.12 -26.44
C ASP A 222 -20.12 22.22 -26.02
N THR A 223 -20.55 21.34 -25.10
CA THR A 223 -21.94 21.30 -24.64
C THR A 223 -22.09 20.69 -23.25
N TYR A 224 -23.23 20.96 -22.61
CA TYR A 224 -23.66 20.26 -21.41
C TYR A 224 -24.16 18.87 -21.77
N VAL A 225 -23.36 17.85 -21.45
CA VAL A 225 -23.74 16.43 -21.64
C VAL A 225 -24.79 15.99 -20.62
N TRP A 226 -24.86 16.69 -19.49
CA TRP A 226 -25.88 16.50 -18.48
C TRP A 226 -26.10 17.79 -17.71
N ARG A 227 -27.35 18.08 -17.37
CA ARG A 227 -27.73 19.20 -16.52
C ARG A 227 -29.04 18.84 -15.84
N GLU A 228 -29.07 18.99 -14.53
CA GLU A 228 -30.24 18.72 -13.69
C GLU A 228 -30.49 19.90 -12.74
N GLU A 229 -31.76 20.15 -12.48
CA GLU A 229 -32.22 21.17 -11.54
C GLU A 229 -33.11 20.48 -10.51
N LEU A 230 -32.77 20.59 -9.23
CA LEU A 230 -33.56 20.04 -8.13
C LEU A 230 -34.00 21.15 -7.19
N LEU A 231 -35.26 21.05 -6.78
CA LEU A 231 -35.83 21.84 -5.71
C LEU A 231 -36.05 20.92 -4.51
N PHE A 232 -35.44 21.22 -3.37
CA PHE A 232 -35.58 20.40 -2.16
C PHE A 232 -35.69 21.25 -0.90
N SER A 233 -36.46 20.74 0.07
CA SER A 233 -36.52 21.29 1.42
C SER A 233 -35.25 20.90 2.20
N PRO A 234 -34.87 21.62 3.26
CA PRO A 234 -33.74 21.23 4.11
C PRO A 234 -33.87 19.80 4.68
N GLU A 235 -35.09 19.33 4.97
CA GLU A 235 -35.32 17.96 5.46
C GLU A 235 -35.18 16.87 4.38
N ASP A 236 -35.51 17.18 3.12
CA ASP A 236 -35.43 16.21 2.01
C ASP A 236 -34.07 16.21 1.29
N ARG A 237 -33.10 16.99 1.79
CA ARG A 237 -31.79 17.17 1.17
C ARG A 237 -31.11 15.85 0.82
N ASP A 238 -31.05 14.92 1.75
CA ASP A 238 -30.27 13.69 1.56
C ASP A 238 -30.91 12.78 0.49
N ALA A 239 -32.25 12.74 0.42
CA ALA A 239 -32.97 12.03 -0.63
C ALA A 239 -32.77 12.68 -2.02
N ALA A 240 -32.79 14.01 -2.09
CA ALA A 240 -32.54 14.76 -3.32
C ALA A 240 -31.10 14.53 -3.82
N LEU A 241 -30.10 14.63 -2.94
CA LEU A 241 -28.69 14.40 -3.28
C LEU A 241 -28.42 12.93 -3.66
N GLY A 242 -29.12 11.97 -3.06
CA GLY A 242 -29.02 10.57 -3.47
C GLY A 242 -29.51 10.32 -4.89
N THR A 243 -30.56 11.02 -5.33
CA THR A 243 -31.08 10.91 -6.71
C THR A 243 -30.13 11.57 -7.70
N LEU A 244 -29.69 12.80 -7.41
CA LEU A 244 -28.74 13.52 -8.25
C LEU A 244 -27.39 12.77 -8.34
N GLY A 245 -26.95 12.16 -7.24
CA GLY A 245 -25.72 11.37 -7.23
C GLY A 245 -25.74 10.18 -8.19
N LYS A 246 -26.89 9.50 -8.35
CA LYS A 246 -27.05 8.43 -9.35
C LYS A 246 -26.88 8.96 -10.78
N GLY A 247 -27.50 10.10 -11.09
CA GLY A 247 -27.36 10.76 -12.40
C GLY A 247 -25.91 11.19 -12.67
N LEU A 248 -25.27 11.80 -11.66
CA LEU A 248 -23.88 12.24 -11.72
C LEU A 248 -22.91 11.07 -11.92
N LEU A 249 -23.06 9.98 -11.16
CA LEU A 249 -22.25 8.78 -11.34
C LEU A 249 -22.44 8.18 -12.74
N GLY A 250 -23.68 8.17 -13.24
CA GLY A 250 -23.97 7.66 -14.58
C GLY A 250 -23.31 8.44 -15.71
N ILE A 251 -23.33 9.77 -15.64
CA ILE A 251 -22.67 10.61 -16.65
C ILE A 251 -21.14 10.58 -16.53
N LEU A 252 -20.62 10.58 -15.29
CA LEU A 252 -19.17 10.54 -15.07
C LEU A 252 -18.56 9.17 -15.41
N SER A 253 -19.27 8.06 -15.19
CA SER A 253 -18.79 6.74 -15.61
C SER A 253 -18.89 6.53 -17.12
N GLY A 254 -19.80 7.23 -17.80
CA GLY A 254 -20.11 7.05 -19.22
C GLY A 254 -20.83 5.74 -19.56
N LYS A 255 -21.11 4.91 -18.54
CA LYS A 255 -21.83 3.64 -18.66
C LYS A 255 -23.13 3.60 -17.87
N GLY A 256 -23.40 4.56 -16.99
CA GLY A 256 -24.47 4.48 -15.98
C GLY A 256 -23.94 4.13 -14.59
N TYR A 257 -24.83 3.92 -13.63
CA TYR A 257 -24.47 3.51 -12.26
C TYR A 257 -24.96 2.07 -12.01
N ALA A 258 -24.41 1.40 -11.00
CA ALA A 258 -24.88 0.10 -10.53
C ALA A 258 -25.37 0.20 -9.08
N GLN A 259 -26.24 -0.73 -8.67
CA GLN A 259 -26.68 -0.85 -7.29
C GLN A 259 -26.24 -2.18 -6.70
N LEU A 260 -25.72 -2.14 -5.47
CA LEU A 260 -25.32 -3.32 -4.70
C LEU A 260 -26.09 -3.35 -3.38
N SER A 261 -26.80 -4.45 -3.13
CA SER A 261 -27.43 -4.77 -1.86
C SER A 261 -26.54 -5.80 -1.14
N LEU A 262 -26.13 -5.51 0.09
CA LEU A 262 -25.28 -6.37 0.92
C LEU A 262 -26.06 -6.82 2.16
N HIS A 263 -26.11 -8.13 2.39
CA HIS A 263 -26.75 -8.72 3.56
C HIS A 263 -25.79 -9.68 4.26
N ALA A 264 -25.38 -9.35 5.48
CA ALA A 264 -24.50 -10.16 6.30
C ALA A 264 -25.19 -10.68 7.56
N ASN A 265 -24.89 -11.93 7.90
CA ASN A 265 -25.24 -12.55 9.17
C ASN A 265 -23.93 -12.97 9.85
N PRO A 266 -23.60 -12.47 11.07
CA PRO A 266 -24.44 -11.70 12.01
C PRO A 266 -24.65 -10.23 11.63
N PRO A 267 -25.69 -9.56 12.17
CA PRO A 267 -25.93 -8.13 11.94
C PRO A 267 -24.83 -7.21 12.51
N THR A 268 -23.95 -7.74 13.37
CA THR A 268 -22.77 -7.04 13.88
C THR A 268 -21.61 -7.00 12.89
N ALA A 269 -21.69 -7.73 11.77
CA ALA A 269 -20.64 -7.77 10.77
C ALA A 269 -20.41 -6.40 10.11
N LEU A 270 -19.16 -5.96 10.05
CA LEU A 270 -18.70 -4.78 9.33
C LEU A 270 -18.59 -5.11 7.84
N LEU A 271 -19.17 -4.23 7.02
CA LEU A 271 -19.16 -4.32 5.56
C LEU A 271 -18.21 -3.26 5.01
N SER A 272 -17.28 -3.68 4.16
CA SER A 272 -16.41 -2.78 3.41
C SER A 272 -16.39 -3.13 1.92
N VAL A 273 -16.34 -2.09 1.08
CA VAL A 273 -16.19 -2.19 -0.36
C VAL A 273 -14.96 -1.40 -0.77
N ASP A 274 -14.03 -2.03 -1.48
CA ASP A 274 -12.73 -1.46 -1.89
C ASP A 274 -11.97 -0.82 -0.73
N GLY A 275 -12.01 -1.47 0.44
CA GLY A 275 -11.37 -0.99 1.67
C GLY A 275 -12.09 0.16 2.39
N LYS A 276 -13.22 0.66 1.88
CA LYS A 276 -14.04 1.67 2.56
C LYS A 276 -15.21 1.01 3.29
N SER A 277 -15.38 1.34 4.57
CA SER A 277 -16.51 0.87 5.38
C SER A 277 -17.81 1.47 4.85
N VAL A 278 -18.77 0.62 4.46
CA VAL A 278 -20.08 1.03 3.92
C VAL A 278 -21.22 0.87 4.93
N GLY A 279 -21.06 0.03 5.96
CA GLY A 279 -22.09 -0.18 6.96
C GLY A 279 -21.86 -1.42 7.83
N ARG A 280 -22.91 -1.83 8.55
CA ARG A 280 -22.92 -3.08 9.34
C ARG A 280 -24.22 -3.85 9.10
N GLY A 281 -24.12 -5.17 9.05
CA GLY A 281 -25.27 -6.07 8.94
C GLY A 281 -25.92 -6.06 7.56
N SER A 282 -26.68 -5.03 7.19
CA SER A 282 -27.33 -4.96 5.86
C SER A 282 -27.35 -3.56 5.28
N VAL A 283 -27.18 -3.47 3.96
CA VAL A 283 -27.20 -2.23 3.17
C VAL A 283 -27.95 -2.51 1.87
N ASP A 284 -29.14 -1.93 1.69
CA ASP A 284 -30.04 -2.33 0.59
C ASP A 284 -29.76 -1.64 -0.75
N SER A 285 -29.13 -0.46 -0.75
CA SER A 285 -28.94 0.33 -1.98
C SER A 285 -27.64 1.12 -1.94
N LEU A 286 -26.51 0.42 -2.03
CA LEU A 286 -25.22 1.04 -2.25
C LEU A 286 -25.06 1.36 -3.75
N VAL A 287 -24.97 2.64 -4.09
CA VAL A 287 -24.77 3.07 -5.49
C VAL A 287 -23.27 3.14 -5.77
N LEU A 288 -22.83 2.42 -6.79
CA LEU A 288 -21.43 2.30 -7.19
C LEU A 288 -21.29 2.44 -8.70
N ASN A 289 -20.04 2.51 -9.16
CA ASN A 289 -19.76 2.49 -10.58
C ASN A 289 -19.85 1.08 -11.14
N PRO A 290 -20.16 0.92 -12.44
CA PRO A 290 -20.11 -0.39 -13.10
C PRO A 290 -18.66 -0.85 -13.24
N ALA A 291 -18.21 -1.70 -12.30
CA ALA A 291 -16.87 -2.28 -12.27
C ALA A 291 -16.84 -3.51 -11.34
N SER A 292 -15.69 -4.19 -11.32
CA SER A 292 -15.38 -5.19 -10.30
C SER A 292 -15.05 -4.50 -8.98
N HIS A 293 -15.80 -4.83 -7.93
CA HIS A 293 -15.61 -4.32 -6.58
C HIS A 293 -15.22 -5.44 -5.62
N THR A 294 -14.30 -5.16 -4.70
CA THR A 294 -13.93 -6.12 -3.65
C THR A 294 -14.76 -5.86 -2.40
N VAL A 295 -15.56 -6.84 -2.00
CA VAL A 295 -16.38 -6.80 -0.79
C VAL A 295 -15.71 -7.60 0.30
N GLU A 296 -15.54 -6.98 1.46
CA GLU A 296 -14.99 -7.59 2.67
C GLU A 296 -16.02 -7.52 3.80
N ILE A 297 -16.20 -8.64 4.49
CA ILE A 297 -17.18 -8.79 5.57
C ILE A 297 -16.48 -9.41 6.77
N GLN A 298 -16.51 -8.73 7.90
CA GLN A 298 -15.79 -9.16 9.11
C GLN A 298 -16.63 -8.95 10.37
N ALA A 299 -16.61 -9.92 11.28
CA ALA A 299 -17.25 -9.81 12.59
C ALA A 299 -16.35 -10.44 13.67
N GLU A 300 -16.41 -9.90 14.89
CA GLU A 300 -15.69 -10.48 16.03
C GLU A 300 -16.21 -11.89 16.34
N GLY A 301 -15.30 -12.86 16.46
CA GLY A 301 -15.65 -14.26 16.70
C GLY A 301 -16.02 -15.04 15.44
N TYR A 302 -15.84 -14.47 14.24
CA TYR A 302 -16.14 -15.10 12.95
C TYR A 302 -14.93 -15.13 12.02
N VAL A 303 -14.93 -16.06 11.07
CA VAL A 303 -13.96 -16.10 9.97
C VAL A 303 -14.27 -14.96 8.99
N PRO A 304 -13.29 -14.10 8.64
CA PRO A 304 -13.51 -13.02 7.69
C PRO A 304 -13.80 -13.55 6.29
N PHE A 305 -14.68 -12.89 5.56
CA PHE A 305 -15.06 -13.23 4.19
C PHE A 305 -14.65 -12.11 3.23
N SER A 306 -14.13 -12.48 2.06
CA SER A 306 -13.75 -11.55 0.99
C SER A 306 -14.14 -12.14 -0.36
N THR A 307 -14.78 -11.35 -1.21
CA THR A 307 -15.18 -11.74 -2.56
C THR A 307 -15.12 -10.55 -3.52
N THR A 308 -14.94 -10.83 -4.80
CA THR A 308 -15.09 -9.82 -5.86
C THR A 308 -16.47 -9.94 -6.50
N VAL A 309 -17.14 -8.81 -6.72
CA VAL A 309 -18.45 -8.73 -7.39
C VAL A 309 -18.33 -7.84 -8.62
N ASP A 310 -18.73 -8.37 -9.78
CA ASP A 310 -18.73 -7.63 -11.04
C ASP A 310 -20.07 -6.93 -11.24
N LEU A 311 -20.09 -5.60 -11.09
CA LEU A 311 -21.30 -4.80 -11.25
C LEU A 311 -21.46 -4.32 -12.69
N GLN A 312 -22.64 -4.54 -13.27
CA GLN A 312 -23.02 -3.99 -14.56
C GLN A 312 -23.87 -2.74 -14.41
N ALA A 313 -23.85 -1.90 -15.44
CA ALA A 313 -24.59 -0.67 -15.43
C ALA A 313 -26.10 -0.92 -15.42
N GLN A 314 -26.80 -0.10 -14.64
CA GLN A 314 -28.25 -0.13 -14.43
C GLN A 314 -28.78 -1.46 -13.86
N GLU A 315 -27.89 -2.32 -13.35
CA GLU A 315 -28.25 -3.56 -12.69
C GLU A 315 -28.20 -3.39 -11.17
N GLN A 316 -29.13 -4.07 -10.48
CA GLN A 316 -29.09 -4.24 -9.04
C GLN A 316 -28.60 -5.66 -8.73
N THR A 317 -27.44 -5.74 -8.08
CA THR A 317 -26.86 -7.00 -7.61
C THR A 317 -27.09 -7.15 -6.11
N GLU A 318 -27.44 -8.34 -5.66
CA GLU A 318 -27.59 -8.66 -4.24
C GLU A 318 -26.55 -9.69 -3.82
N LEU A 319 -25.85 -9.43 -2.72
CA LEU A 319 -24.89 -10.35 -2.09
C LEU A 319 -25.32 -10.64 -0.65
N THR A 320 -25.71 -11.89 -0.40
CA THR A 320 -25.97 -12.40 0.95
C THR A 320 -24.79 -13.25 1.41
N CYS A 321 -24.27 -12.97 2.61
CA CYS A 321 -23.17 -13.72 3.22
C CYS A 321 -23.51 -14.10 4.67
N ALA A 322 -23.39 -15.39 4.98
CA ALA A 322 -23.42 -15.88 6.35
C ALA A 322 -22.00 -16.22 6.79
N LEU A 323 -21.47 -15.46 7.76
CA LEU A 323 -20.14 -15.71 8.30
C LEU A 323 -20.15 -16.99 9.14
N SER A 324 -19.07 -17.76 9.03
CA SER A 324 -18.87 -18.94 9.87
C SER A 324 -18.26 -18.51 11.21
N PRO A 325 -18.84 -18.90 12.35
CA PRO A 325 -18.25 -18.62 13.66
C PRO A 325 -16.91 -19.34 13.78
N LEU A 326 -15.97 -18.73 14.49
CA LEU A 326 -14.72 -19.38 14.85
C LEU A 326 -15.03 -20.56 15.78
N ALA A 327 -14.43 -21.72 15.52
CA ALA A 327 -14.49 -22.84 16.44
C ALA A 327 -13.85 -22.42 17.76
N THR A 328 -14.59 -22.55 18.86
CA THR A 328 -14.11 -22.22 20.20
C THR A 328 -14.19 -23.46 21.09
N GLU A 329 -13.20 -23.61 21.95
CA GLU A 329 -13.14 -24.67 22.95
C GLU A 329 -12.90 -24.07 24.33
N ALA A 330 -13.41 -24.75 25.35
CA ALA A 330 -13.30 -24.29 26.73
C ALA A 330 -11.93 -24.60 27.33
N LEU A 331 -11.29 -23.56 27.85
CA LEU A 331 -10.06 -23.62 28.63
C LEU A 331 -10.39 -23.37 30.10
N GLN A 332 -10.03 -24.32 30.97
CA GLN A 332 -10.15 -24.16 32.42
C GLN A 332 -8.88 -23.51 32.96
N ILE A 333 -9.01 -22.39 33.65
CA ILE A 333 -7.91 -21.66 34.26
C ILE A 333 -8.00 -21.81 35.77
N GLU A 334 -7.01 -22.48 36.33
CA GLU A 334 -6.83 -22.66 37.75
C GLU A 334 -5.62 -21.83 38.21
N SER A 335 -5.58 -21.47 39.49
CA SER A 335 -4.41 -20.82 40.09
C SER A 335 -4.07 -21.51 41.39
N THR A 336 -2.78 -21.59 41.71
CA THR A 336 -2.35 -22.04 43.05
C THR A 336 -2.79 -21.08 44.16
N GLU A 337 -3.10 -19.83 43.82
CA GLU A 337 -3.65 -18.85 44.76
C GLU A 337 -5.11 -18.54 44.40
N ALA A 338 -6.02 -18.74 45.35
CA ALA A 338 -7.44 -18.45 45.15
C ALA A 338 -7.65 -16.96 44.82
N GLN A 339 -8.66 -16.66 43.99
CA GLN A 339 -9.02 -15.28 43.60
C GLN A 339 -7.97 -14.52 42.76
N THR A 340 -7.09 -15.22 42.04
CA THR A 340 -6.17 -14.58 41.07
C THR A 340 -6.97 -13.93 39.94
N ILE A 341 -6.77 -12.62 39.73
CA ILE A 341 -7.38 -11.85 38.64
C ILE A 341 -6.69 -12.24 37.33
N VAL A 342 -7.48 -12.60 36.31
CA VAL A 342 -7.00 -12.99 34.99
C VAL A 342 -7.32 -11.89 33.98
N HIS A 343 -6.32 -11.48 33.22
CA HIS A 343 -6.42 -10.57 32.09
C HIS A 343 -6.03 -11.29 30.78
N GLY A 344 -6.76 -11.04 29.71
CA GLY A 344 -6.36 -11.39 28.35
C GLY A 344 -5.87 -10.15 27.62
N GLY A 345 -4.54 -9.97 27.54
CA GLY A 345 -3.96 -8.67 27.20
C GLY A 345 -4.36 -7.61 28.23
N VAL A 346 -5.05 -6.54 27.78
CA VAL A 346 -5.51 -5.45 28.66
C VAL A 346 -6.91 -5.72 29.24
N VAL A 347 -7.63 -6.73 28.73
CA VAL A 347 -9.05 -6.97 29.07
C VAL A 347 -9.16 -7.87 30.30
N TYR A 348 -9.87 -7.41 31.33
CA TYR A 348 -10.22 -8.23 32.50
C TYR A 348 -11.15 -9.39 32.09
N ARG A 349 -10.75 -10.61 32.43
CA ARG A 349 -11.48 -11.85 32.08
C ARG A 349 -12.21 -12.47 33.27
N GLY A 350 -11.75 -12.25 34.50
CA GLY A 350 -12.39 -12.77 35.71
C GLY A 350 -11.39 -13.10 36.82
N ARG A 351 -11.82 -13.89 37.80
CA ARG A 351 -10.98 -14.43 38.89
C ARG A 351 -10.97 -15.95 38.85
N THR A 352 -9.83 -16.59 39.11
CA THR A 352 -9.71 -18.06 39.12
C THR A 352 -10.43 -18.71 40.32
N PRO A 353 -11.03 -19.91 40.17
CA PRO A 353 -11.11 -20.71 38.94
C PRO A 353 -12.09 -20.13 37.91
N LEU A 354 -11.68 -20.10 36.64
CA LEU A 354 -12.44 -19.48 35.54
C LEU A 354 -12.40 -20.36 34.28
N GLN A 355 -13.53 -20.49 33.60
CA GLN A 355 -13.61 -21.13 32.29
C GLN A 355 -13.65 -20.05 31.20
N LEU A 356 -12.73 -20.10 30.24
CA LEU A 356 -12.69 -19.20 29.08
C LEU A 356 -12.95 -19.99 27.80
N SER A 357 -13.79 -19.46 26.92
CA SER A 357 -13.95 -19.99 25.56
C SER A 357 -12.95 -19.29 24.64
N LEU A 358 -11.99 -20.02 24.08
CA LEU A 358 -10.96 -19.48 23.20
C LEU A 358 -11.05 -20.12 21.81
N PRO A 359 -10.74 -19.38 20.73
CA PRO A 359 -10.67 -19.96 19.40
C PRO A 359 -9.60 -21.06 19.32
N VAL A 360 -9.95 -22.18 18.68
CA VAL A 360 -9.01 -23.29 18.41
C VAL A 360 -7.82 -22.76 17.59
N ASP A 361 -6.62 -23.26 17.87
CA ASP A 361 -5.37 -22.88 17.19
C ASP A 361 -4.99 -21.38 17.26
N SER A 362 -5.57 -20.61 18.20
CA SER A 362 -5.22 -19.19 18.41
C SER A 362 -4.23 -19.00 19.56
N LEU A 363 -3.20 -18.17 19.40
CA LEU A 363 -2.29 -17.82 20.50
C LEU A 363 -2.90 -16.73 21.39
N THR A 364 -3.17 -17.05 22.65
CA THR A 364 -3.72 -16.12 23.63
C THR A 364 -2.72 -15.86 24.76
N TYR A 365 -2.45 -14.59 25.05
CA TYR A 365 -1.66 -14.17 26.20
C TYR A 365 -2.55 -13.92 27.41
N LEU A 366 -2.29 -14.62 28.51
CA LEU A 366 -3.00 -14.48 29.78
C LEU A 366 -2.05 -13.99 30.86
N GLU A 367 -2.48 -12.98 31.61
CA GLU A 367 -1.76 -12.44 32.76
C GLU A 367 -2.61 -12.62 34.02
N GLY A 368 -2.04 -13.24 35.04
CA GLY A 368 -2.65 -13.43 36.36
C GLY A 368 -2.02 -12.47 37.37
N SER A 369 -2.83 -11.72 38.11
CA SER A 369 -2.40 -10.87 39.22
C SER A 369 -3.18 -11.18 40.50
N THR A 370 -2.49 -11.27 41.63
CA THR A 370 -3.15 -11.40 42.95
C THR A 370 -3.23 -10.04 43.65
N GLU A 371 -4.14 -9.91 44.62
CA GLU A 371 -4.28 -8.68 45.42
C GLU A 371 -3.00 -8.33 46.19
N ASP A 372 -2.15 -9.33 46.48
CA ASP A 372 -0.84 -9.17 47.11
C ASP A 372 0.27 -8.71 46.13
N GLY A 373 -0.09 -8.36 44.89
CA GLY A 373 0.85 -7.85 43.88
C GLY A 373 1.76 -8.91 43.24
N LYS A 374 1.43 -10.21 43.38
CA LYS A 374 2.13 -11.28 42.66
C LYS A 374 1.58 -11.38 41.24
N THR A 375 2.45 -11.57 40.26
CA THR A 375 2.06 -11.69 38.86
C THR A 375 2.55 -12.99 38.24
N THR A 376 1.87 -13.42 37.18
CA THR A 376 2.25 -14.56 36.34
C THR A 376 1.72 -14.34 34.94
N SER A 377 2.43 -14.83 33.93
CA SER A 377 1.96 -14.76 32.55
C SER A 377 2.18 -16.09 31.84
N VAL A 378 1.18 -16.46 31.03
CA VAL A 378 1.19 -17.70 30.26
C VAL A 378 0.71 -17.39 28.85
N VAL A 379 1.44 -17.90 27.86
CA VAL A 379 0.96 -17.95 26.47
C VAL A 379 0.33 -19.32 26.26
N VAL A 380 -0.96 -19.32 25.93
CA VAL A 380 -1.71 -20.53 25.64
C VAL A 380 -1.94 -20.59 24.14
N ALA A 381 -1.41 -21.63 23.48
CA ALA A 381 -1.88 -21.99 22.16
C ALA A 381 -3.29 -22.58 22.31
N GLY A 382 -4.21 -22.12 21.46
CA GLY A 382 -5.63 -22.44 21.54
C GLY A 382 -5.83 -23.94 21.74
N PRO A 383 -6.78 -24.34 22.60
CA PRO A 383 -7.01 -25.74 22.91
C PRO A 383 -7.22 -26.53 21.61
N SER A 384 -6.38 -27.54 21.39
CA SER A 384 -6.49 -28.52 20.31
C SER A 384 -7.21 -29.80 20.77
N LYS A 385 -7.58 -29.84 22.06
CA LYS A 385 -8.28 -30.92 22.74
C LYS A 385 -9.27 -30.32 23.75
N PRO A 386 -10.45 -30.94 23.92
CA PRO A 386 -11.42 -30.53 24.92
C PRO A 386 -10.85 -30.66 26.34
N ASP A 387 -11.31 -29.78 27.24
CA ASP A 387 -11.02 -29.76 28.69
C ASP A 387 -9.55 -29.54 29.07
N MET A 388 -8.84 -28.71 28.29
CA MET A 388 -7.48 -28.29 28.63
C MET A 388 -7.48 -27.42 29.89
N ARG A 389 -6.57 -27.71 30.83
CA ARG A 389 -6.37 -26.94 32.07
C ARG A 389 -5.07 -26.16 32.03
N VAL A 390 -5.09 -24.92 32.50
CA VAL A 390 -3.90 -24.08 32.67
C VAL A 390 -3.79 -23.68 34.13
N LEU A 391 -2.68 -24.06 34.77
CA LEU A 391 -2.39 -23.73 36.16
C LEU A 391 -1.49 -22.49 36.23
N LEU A 392 -2.05 -21.38 36.68
CA LEU A 392 -1.32 -20.16 37.00
C LEU A 392 -0.58 -20.33 38.33
N LYS A 393 0.71 -19.96 38.35
CA LYS A 393 1.55 -19.94 39.57
C LYS A 393 2.05 -18.50 39.80
N PRO A 394 1.27 -17.63 40.47
CA PRO A 394 1.67 -16.26 40.80
C PRO A 394 2.92 -16.24 41.67
N ARG A 395 3.87 -15.33 41.40
CA ARG A 395 5.10 -15.19 42.19
C ARG A 395 5.32 -13.73 42.58
N SER A 396 5.84 -13.51 43.79
CA SER A 396 6.14 -12.15 44.28
C SER A 396 7.23 -11.48 43.44
N ALA A 397 7.05 -10.18 43.19
CA ALA A 397 8.07 -9.34 42.59
C ALA A 397 9.31 -9.33 43.49
N GLY A 398 10.41 -9.95 43.03
CA GLY A 398 11.68 -10.05 43.77
C GLY A 398 12.11 -11.47 44.17
N ALA A 399 11.35 -12.50 43.83
CA ALA A 399 11.79 -13.88 44.04
C ALA A 399 12.90 -14.26 43.04
N ASP A 400 13.87 -15.10 43.49
CA ASP A 400 15.08 -15.52 42.75
C ASP A 400 14.79 -15.77 41.24
N PRO A 401 15.53 -15.16 40.29
CA PRO A 401 15.17 -15.19 38.88
C PRO A 401 15.00 -16.62 38.39
N GLN A 402 14.05 -16.86 37.49
CA GLN A 402 13.87 -18.21 36.96
C GLN A 402 15.20 -18.74 36.42
N PRO A 403 15.51 -20.04 36.56
CA PRO A 403 16.73 -20.64 36.01
C PRO A 403 16.95 -20.24 34.54
N VAL A 404 15.88 -20.11 33.77
CA VAL A 404 15.87 -19.64 32.37
C VAL A 404 16.37 -18.21 32.22
N GLU A 405 15.95 -17.27 33.08
CA GLU A 405 16.38 -15.87 33.00
C GLU A 405 17.84 -15.70 33.39
N THR A 406 18.29 -16.48 34.36
CA THR A 406 19.69 -16.55 34.77
C THR A 406 20.56 -17.10 33.64
N GLU A 407 20.15 -18.19 32.98
CA GLU A 407 20.87 -18.76 31.83
C GLU A 407 20.77 -17.86 30.58
N ARG A 408 19.66 -17.15 30.38
CA ARG A 408 19.51 -16.11 29.35
C ARG A 408 20.52 -14.99 29.54
N GLY A 409 20.63 -14.45 30.77
CA GLY A 409 21.61 -13.40 31.10
C GLY A 409 23.05 -13.86 30.89
N LYS A 410 23.37 -15.08 31.31
CA LYS A 410 24.67 -15.73 31.07
C LYS A 410 24.97 -15.87 29.58
N PHE A 411 24.02 -16.31 28.77
CA PHE A 411 24.16 -16.41 27.31
C PHE A 411 24.45 -15.04 26.69
N TYR A 412 23.61 -14.02 26.97
CA TYR A 412 23.80 -12.69 26.40
C TYR A 412 25.12 -12.04 26.84
N SER A 413 25.59 -12.28 28.07
CA SER A 413 26.89 -11.81 28.52
C SER A 413 28.04 -12.42 27.69
N ALA A 414 28.01 -13.74 27.43
CA ALA A 414 29.02 -14.41 26.61
C ALA A 414 28.93 -14.01 25.13
N TYR A 415 27.72 -13.93 24.59
CA TYR A 415 27.46 -13.49 23.22
C TYR A 415 27.94 -12.04 22.99
N GLY A 416 27.71 -11.16 23.96
CA GLY A 416 28.22 -9.78 23.93
C GLY A 416 29.74 -9.71 23.86
N ARG A 417 30.45 -10.53 24.65
CA ARG A 417 31.93 -10.60 24.60
C ARG A 417 32.44 -11.08 23.24
N PHE A 418 31.78 -12.07 22.65
CA PHE A 418 32.09 -12.54 21.30
C PHE A 418 31.95 -11.40 20.27
N TRP A 419 30.83 -10.67 20.28
CA TRP A 419 30.58 -9.58 19.33
C TRP A 419 31.47 -8.35 19.52
N ILE A 420 31.98 -8.11 20.72
CA ILE A 420 32.99 -7.06 20.96
C ILE A 420 34.36 -7.52 20.45
N ALA A 421 34.73 -8.78 20.68
CA ALA A 421 36.05 -9.29 20.31
C ALA A 421 36.20 -9.50 18.79
N LEU A 422 35.12 -9.85 18.08
CA LEU A 422 35.15 -10.20 16.66
C LEU A 422 35.62 -9.03 15.76
N PRO A 423 35.06 -7.79 15.85
CA PRO A 423 35.54 -6.66 15.08
C PRO A 423 37.00 -6.30 15.36
N VAL A 424 37.44 -6.43 16.63
CA VAL A 424 38.83 -6.16 17.03
C VAL A 424 39.79 -7.15 16.38
N ALA A 425 39.42 -8.44 16.34
CA ALA A 425 40.20 -9.47 15.64
C ALA A 425 40.27 -9.23 14.13
N PHE A 426 39.14 -8.88 13.50
CA PHE A 426 39.09 -8.54 12.07
C PHE A 426 39.96 -7.33 11.72
N PHE A 427 39.84 -6.25 12.50
CA PHE A 427 40.64 -5.05 12.29
C PHE A 427 42.14 -5.34 12.41
N MET A 428 42.55 -6.07 13.44
CA MET A 428 43.96 -6.47 13.62
C MET A 428 44.45 -7.42 12.52
N GLY A 429 43.59 -8.33 12.03
CA GLY A 429 43.90 -9.17 10.88
C GLY A 429 44.10 -8.36 9.59
N GLY A 430 43.28 -7.32 9.39
CA GLY A 430 43.43 -6.39 8.27
C GLY A 430 44.74 -5.58 8.34
N LEU A 431 45.09 -5.07 9.53
CA LEU A 431 46.36 -4.39 9.76
C LEU A 431 47.56 -5.31 9.50
N ALA A 432 47.51 -6.54 10.03
CA ALA A 432 48.56 -7.53 9.80
C ALA A 432 48.74 -7.80 8.29
N THR A 433 47.65 -8.00 7.56
CA THR A 433 47.68 -8.20 6.10
C THR A 433 48.29 -7.00 5.37
N THR A 434 47.98 -5.77 5.82
CA THR A 434 48.52 -4.54 5.24
C THR A 434 50.03 -4.45 5.41
N TYR A 435 50.55 -4.70 6.63
CA TYR A 435 51.99 -4.71 6.89
C TYR A 435 52.71 -5.84 6.15
N ILE A 436 52.13 -7.04 6.13
CA ILE A 436 52.66 -8.19 5.38
C ILE A 436 52.75 -7.87 3.88
N ASN A 437 51.73 -7.26 3.30
CA ASN A 437 51.72 -6.88 1.90
C ASN A 437 52.74 -5.78 1.58
N ALA A 438 52.93 -4.80 2.46
CA ALA A 438 53.95 -3.77 2.31
C ALA A 438 55.38 -4.36 2.31
N VAL A 439 55.65 -5.36 3.16
CA VAL A 439 56.94 -6.05 3.17
C VAL A 439 57.11 -6.90 1.91
N ASN A 440 56.13 -7.74 1.57
CA ASN A 440 56.25 -8.75 0.50
C ASN A 440 56.15 -8.19 -0.92
N TYR A 441 55.31 -7.18 -1.15
CA TYR A 441 55.02 -6.66 -2.50
C TYR A 441 55.61 -5.27 -2.75
N GLN A 442 55.81 -4.46 -1.70
CA GLN A 442 56.39 -3.11 -1.85
C GLN A 442 57.87 -3.04 -1.43
N GLY A 443 58.44 -4.15 -0.92
CA GLY A 443 59.86 -4.23 -0.53
C GLY A 443 60.22 -3.35 0.66
N ASN A 444 59.25 -2.95 1.49
CA ASN A 444 59.49 -2.08 2.64
C ASN A 444 59.90 -2.90 3.88
N TRP A 445 61.17 -3.34 3.91
CA TRP A 445 61.72 -4.20 4.95
C TRP A 445 61.75 -3.56 6.36
N THR A 446 61.60 -2.24 6.47
CA THR A 446 61.56 -1.53 7.77
C THR A 446 60.34 -1.91 8.62
N LEU A 447 59.27 -2.39 7.98
CA LEU A 447 58.00 -2.77 8.63
C LEU A 447 57.94 -4.25 9.05
N THR A 448 59.04 -4.99 8.93
CA THR A 448 59.06 -6.44 9.20
C THR A 448 58.69 -6.78 10.64
N ASP A 449 59.21 -6.05 11.63
CA ASP A 449 58.88 -6.26 13.05
C ASP A 449 57.39 -5.94 13.34
N SER A 450 56.88 -4.85 12.78
CA SER A 450 55.47 -4.48 12.86
C SER A 450 54.55 -5.54 12.24
N ALA A 451 54.95 -6.13 11.11
CA ALA A 451 54.23 -7.21 10.45
C ALA A 451 54.14 -8.46 11.33
N TYR A 452 55.26 -8.91 11.91
CA TYR A 452 55.26 -10.07 12.81
C TYR A 452 54.45 -9.83 14.08
N ARG A 453 54.60 -8.66 14.72
CA ARG A 453 53.86 -8.32 15.95
C ARG A 453 52.35 -8.28 15.71
N THR A 454 51.91 -7.59 14.67
CA THR A 454 50.48 -7.49 14.34
C THR A 454 49.90 -8.83 13.90
N TYR A 455 50.68 -9.66 13.21
CA TYR A 455 50.28 -11.02 12.85
C TYR A 455 50.06 -11.91 14.07
N TYR A 456 51.03 -12.05 14.97
CA TYR A 456 50.88 -12.88 16.17
C TYR A 456 49.78 -12.34 17.11
N LEU A 457 49.64 -11.02 17.21
CA LEU A 457 48.55 -10.40 17.96
C LEU A 457 47.18 -10.70 17.34
N SER A 458 47.07 -10.69 16.01
CA SER A 458 45.83 -11.07 15.32
C SER A 458 45.46 -12.54 15.57
N ILE A 459 46.44 -13.46 15.56
CA ILE A 459 46.22 -14.87 15.89
C ILE A 459 45.70 -15.01 17.32
N GLY A 460 46.31 -14.32 18.29
CA GLY A 460 45.87 -14.33 19.67
C GLY A 460 44.43 -13.83 19.84
N LEU A 461 44.07 -12.76 19.12
CA LEU A 461 42.71 -12.23 19.10
C LEU A 461 41.70 -13.20 18.48
N TYR A 462 42.06 -13.86 17.37
CA TYR A 462 41.20 -14.88 16.75
C TYR A 462 41.01 -16.12 17.65
N ALA A 463 42.04 -16.52 18.40
CA ALA A 463 41.92 -17.58 19.39
C ALA A 463 40.99 -17.19 20.55
N LEU A 464 41.09 -15.95 21.03
CA LEU A 464 40.20 -15.41 22.06
C LEU A 464 38.75 -15.32 21.59
N THR A 465 38.51 -14.80 20.37
CA THR A 465 37.16 -14.75 19.79
C THR A 465 36.56 -16.14 19.61
N SER A 466 37.37 -17.12 19.23
CA SER A 466 36.94 -18.51 19.08
C SER A 466 36.52 -19.11 20.42
N THR A 467 37.25 -18.77 21.49
CA THR A 467 36.89 -19.18 22.86
C THR A 467 35.55 -18.58 23.28
N PHE A 468 35.33 -17.29 23.03
CA PHE A 468 34.04 -16.65 23.34
C PHE A 468 32.89 -17.20 22.49
N LEU A 469 33.15 -17.56 21.23
CA LEU A 469 32.17 -18.24 20.39
C LEU A 469 31.78 -19.59 21.02
N ALA A 470 32.76 -20.41 21.39
CA ALA A 470 32.52 -21.70 22.03
C ALA A 470 31.73 -21.56 23.34
N GLU A 471 32.09 -20.57 24.18
CA GLU A 471 31.34 -20.27 25.41
C GLU A 471 29.90 -19.84 25.11
N SER A 472 29.69 -18.98 24.11
CA SER A 472 28.35 -18.53 23.73
C SER A 472 27.48 -19.67 23.23
N LEU A 473 28.04 -20.59 22.44
CA LEU A 473 27.35 -21.78 21.93
C LEU A 473 27.01 -22.74 23.07
N TYR A 474 27.95 -22.98 23.98
CA TYR A 474 27.69 -23.80 25.17
C TYR A 474 26.55 -23.22 26.02
N ARG A 475 26.56 -21.91 26.26
CA ARG A 475 25.50 -21.25 27.04
C ARG A 475 24.17 -21.19 26.28
N LEU A 476 24.19 -21.09 24.95
CA LEU A 476 23.00 -21.18 24.12
C LEU A 476 22.35 -22.56 24.27
N VAL A 477 23.14 -23.63 24.14
CA VAL A 477 22.65 -25.01 24.33
C VAL A 477 22.06 -25.16 25.73
N ARG A 478 22.75 -24.68 26.76
CA ARG A 478 22.23 -24.73 28.14
C ARG A 478 20.96 -23.93 28.32
N TYR A 479 20.86 -22.73 27.73
CA TYR A 479 19.65 -21.92 27.74
C TYR A 479 18.49 -22.64 27.05
N VAL A 480 18.72 -23.27 25.89
CA VAL A 480 17.70 -24.03 25.15
C VAL A 480 17.24 -25.26 25.93
N VAL A 481 18.16 -26.00 26.55
CA VAL A 481 17.82 -27.15 27.39
C VAL A 481 16.97 -26.70 28.58
N VAL A 482 17.41 -25.68 29.32
CA VAL A 482 16.67 -25.15 30.47
C VAL A 482 15.34 -24.50 30.07
N SER A 483 15.22 -23.96 28.84
CA SER A 483 13.96 -23.45 28.32
C SER A 483 13.01 -24.56 27.89
N ASN A 484 13.52 -25.68 27.39
CA ASN A 484 12.73 -26.86 27.00
C ASN A 484 12.34 -27.72 28.21
N ASP A 485 13.11 -27.68 29.31
CA ASP A 485 12.74 -28.28 30.59
C ASP A 485 11.57 -27.54 31.27
N ARG A 486 11.05 -26.47 30.65
CA ARG A 486 9.64 -26.13 30.82
C ARG A 486 8.82 -27.25 30.19
N SER A 487 8.47 -28.24 31.01
CA SER A 487 7.09 -28.69 31.03
C SER A 487 6.24 -27.42 31.02
N PRO A 488 5.44 -27.15 29.97
CA PRO A 488 4.49 -26.04 30.01
C PRO A 488 3.70 -26.19 31.31
N ALA A 489 3.34 -25.07 31.95
CA ALA A 489 2.47 -25.05 33.13
C ALA A 489 1.49 -26.22 33.03
N GLU A 490 1.67 -27.22 33.88
CA GLU A 490 1.28 -28.60 33.64
C GLU A 490 -0.14 -28.65 33.03
N ILE A 491 -0.21 -28.80 31.71
CA ILE A 491 -1.47 -29.06 31.04
C ILE A 491 -1.73 -30.52 31.35
N GLN A 492 -2.33 -30.78 32.51
CA GLN A 492 -2.68 -32.12 32.91
C GLN A 492 -3.87 -32.59 32.07
N PRO A 493 -3.74 -33.58 31.18
CA PRO A 493 -4.90 -34.32 30.73
C PRO A 493 -5.47 -35.09 31.93
N VAL A 494 -6.79 -35.08 32.10
CA VAL A 494 -7.43 -35.81 33.20
C VAL A 494 -7.19 -37.31 33.01
N GLU A 495 -6.44 -37.91 33.94
CA GLU A 495 -6.48 -39.35 34.18
C GLU A 495 -7.81 -39.64 34.89
N THR A 496 -8.75 -40.27 34.19
CA THR A 496 -10.04 -40.66 34.77
C THR A 496 -9.79 -41.65 35.90
N ALA A 497 -10.04 -41.23 37.15
CA ALA A 497 -10.04 -42.13 38.29
C ALA A 497 -11.06 -43.27 38.05
N PRO A 498 -10.71 -44.55 38.30
CA PRO A 498 -11.66 -45.64 38.18
C PRO A 498 -12.73 -45.54 39.29
N PRO A 499 -13.97 -45.99 39.02
CA PRO A 499 -15.09 -45.83 39.95
C PRO A 499 -14.86 -46.62 41.24
N ASP A 500 -15.21 -45.98 42.36
CA ASP A 500 -15.18 -46.50 43.72
C ASP A 500 -15.72 -47.94 43.81
N GLY A 501 -14.85 -48.86 44.24
CA GLY A 501 -15.27 -50.17 44.73
C GLY A 501 -15.99 -50.03 46.08
N PRO A 502 -16.95 -50.91 46.40
CA PRO A 502 -17.88 -50.70 47.50
C PRO A 502 -17.19 -50.79 48.87
N VAL A 503 -17.55 -49.84 49.73
CA VAL A 503 -17.22 -49.72 51.14
C VAL A 503 -17.60 -51.01 51.89
N THR A 504 -16.61 -51.75 52.40
CA THR A 504 -16.83 -52.81 53.38
C THR A 504 -16.81 -52.23 54.80
N LEU A 505 -17.96 -52.29 55.48
CA LEU A 505 -18.13 -51.97 56.90
C LEU A 505 -17.32 -52.92 57.80
N PRO A 506 -16.85 -52.46 58.98
CA PRO A 506 -16.11 -53.29 59.91
C PRO A 506 -17.01 -54.31 60.61
N LYS A 507 -16.58 -55.58 60.59
CA LYS A 507 -17.26 -56.68 61.27
C LYS A 507 -16.91 -56.64 62.77
N LYS A 508 -17.96 -56.51 63.59
CA LYS A 508 -17.92 -56.75 65.04
C LYS A 508 -18.02 -58.27 65.30
N ASP A 509 -17.63 -58.66 66.52
CA ASP A 509 -17.65 -60.00 67.13
C ASP A 509 -16.32 -60.76 66.94
N GLY A 510 -15.60 -61.22 67.96
CA GLY A 510 -15.93 -61.51 69.35
C GLY A 510 -15.44 -62.93 69.67
N ASN A 511 -14.23 -63.07 70.21
CA ASN A 511 -13.83 -63.97 71.31
C ASN A 511 -12.35 -63.76 71.65
#